data_AF-A0A8R7UX42-F1
#
_entry.id   AF-A0A8R7UX42-F1
#
_cell.length_a   1.000
_cell.length_b   1.000
_cell.length_c   1.000
_cell.angle_alpha   90.00
_cell.angle_beta   90.00
_cell.angle_gamma   90.00
#
_symmetry.space_group_name_H-M   'P 1'
#
loop_
_entity.id
_entity.type
_entity.pdbx_description
1 polymer ?
#
loop_
_entity_poly.entity_id
_entity_poly.type
_entity_poly.pdbx_seq_one_letter_code
_entity_poly.pdbx_strand_id
1 'polypeptide(L)'
;MAFTQDLIAGGTESSAVTMEWAMSELMRRPAAFDAATEELDRVVGRDRWVTEKDMPNLPYIEAIVKESMRMHPIVPLLIPRMAREGATIDGYDIPKGARVLINVWAIGRDPELWDPPEEFMPERF
;
A
#
# COMPACT_ATOMS: atom_id res chain seq x y z
N MET A 1 -19.42 19.56 -9.73
CA MET A 1 -18.98 19.74 -8.33
C MET A 1 -18.75 18.40 -7.64
N ALA A 2 -19.66 17.43 -7.69
CA ALA A 2 -19.48 16.11 -7.03
C ALA A 2 -18.22 15.33 -7.47
N PHE A 3 -17.98 15.18 -8.78
CA PHE A 3 -16.80 14.46 -9.29
C PHE A 3 -15.46 15.05 -8.82
N THR A 4 -15.34 16.38 -8.79
CA THR A 4 -14.13 17.06 -8.32
C THR A 4 -13.90 16.81 -6.83
N GLN A 5 -14.97 16.77 -6.04
CA GLN A 5 -14.89 16.45 -4.62
C GLN A 5 -14.46 14.99 -4.39
N ASP A 6 -14.97 14.05 -5.19
CA ASP A 6 -14.56 12.64 -5.11
C ASP A 6 -13.08 12.46 -5.42
N LEU A 7 -12.56 13.16 -6.45
CA LEU A 7 -11.14 13.13 -6.80
C LEU A 7 -10.25 13.68 -5.68
N ILE A 8 -10.62 14.82 -5.10
CA ILE A 8 -9.84 15.46 -4.04
C ILE A 8 -9.86 14.59 -2.77
N ALA A 9 -11.03 14.12 -2.37
CA ALA A 9 -11.17 13.29 -1.17
C ALA A 9 -10.44 11.96 -1.31
N GLY A 10 -10.58 11.28 -2.47
CA GLY A 10 -9.97 9.97 -2.70
C GLY A 10 -8.45 10.00 -2.88
N GLY A 11 -7.88 11.09 -3.40
CA GLY A 11 -6.46 11.17 -3.74
C GLY A 11 -5.57 11.87 -2.71
N THR A 12 -6.11 12.80 -1.92
CA THR A 12 -5.27 13.67 -1.07
C THR A 12 -4.87 12.98 0.24
N GLU A 13 -5.86 12.56 1.03
CA GLU A 13 -5.61 12.00 2.38
C GLU A 13 -4.93 10.64 2.30
N SER A 14 -5.35 9.79 1.34
CA SER A 14 -4.77 8.46 1.10
C SER A 14 -3.27 8.53 0.79
N SER A 15 -2.87 9.41 -0.13
CA SER A 15 -1.47 9.60 -0.50
C SER A 15 -0.64 10.17 0.66
N ALA A 16 -1.18 11.17 1.36
CA ALA A 16 -0.48 11.80 2.49
C ALA A 16 -0.20 10.81 3.63
N VAL A 17 -1.20 10.01 4.02
CA VAL A 17 -1.08 9.00 5.08
C VAL A 17 -0.13 7.86 4.66
N THR A 18 -0.11 7.48 3.37
CA THR A 18 0.88 6.50 2.87
C THR A 18 2.29 7.01 3.10
N MET A 19 2.56 8.26 2.73
CA MET A 19 3.87 8.87 2.89
C MET A 19 4.26 9.03 4.36
N GLU A 20 3.31 9.38 5.24
CA GLU A 20 3.54 9.46 6.69
C GLU A 20 4.01 8.11 7.25
N TRP A 21 3.31 7.02 6.92
CA TRP A 21 3.69 5.68 7.36
C TRP A 21 5.03 5.23 6.78
N ALA A 22 5.28 5.46 5.48
CA ALA A 22 6.55 5.13 4.86
C ALA A 22 7.72 5.84 5.57
N MET A 23 7.60 7.14 5.83
CA MET A 23 8.62 7.89 6.56
C MET A 23 8.78 7.42 8.00
N SER A 24 7.68 7.11 8.69
CA SER A 24 7.68 6.56 10.05
C SER A 24 8.46 5.23 10.14
N GLU A 25 8.23 4.32 9.20
CA GLU A 25 8.91 3.02 9.15
C GLU A 25 10.40 3.15 8.79
N LEU A 26 10.75 4.04 7.86
CA LEU A 26 12.13 4.33 7.49
C LEU A 26 12.93 4.97 8.64
N MET A 27 12.35 5.93 9.36
CA MET A 27 13.00 6.55 10.53
C MET A 27 13.30 5.55 11.65
N ARG A 28 12.50 4.48 11.76
CA ARG A 28 12.72 3.39 12.72
C ARG A 28 13.73 2.35 12.22
N ARG A 29 14.08 2.36 10.93
CA ARG A 29 14.96 1.37 10.28
C ARG A 29 16.05 2.05 9.46
N PRO A 30 17.15 2.46 10.10
CA PRO A 30 18.27 3.12 9.43
C PRO A 30 18.80 2.34 8.22
N ALA A 31 18.88 1.01 8.30
CA ALA A 31 19.34 0.18 7.19
C ALA A 31 18.47 0.30 5.93
N ALA A 32 17.14 0.35 6.08
CA ALA A 32 16.23 0.54 4.94
C ALA A 32 16.33 1.96 4.38
N PHE A 33 16.52 2.97 5.24
CA PHE A 33 16.75 4.34 4.81
C PHE A 33 18.06 4.48 4.02
N ASP A 34 19.13 3.84 4.49
CA ASP A 34 20.42 3.84 3.82
C ASP A 34 20.35 3.14 2.45
N ALA A 35 19.68 1.98 2.38
CA ALA A 35 19.49 1.25 1.12
C ALA A 35 18.67 2.05 0.09
N ALA A 36 17.62 2.75 0.51
CA ALA A 36 16.86 3.66 -0.34
C ALA A 36 17.71 4.82 -0.85
N THR A 37 18.56 5.39 0.02
CA THR A 37 19.46 6.48 -0.34
C THR A 37 20.53 6.00 -1.34
N GLU A 38 21.08 4.81 -1.15
CA GLU A 38 22.04 4.19 -2.07
C GLU A 38 21.42 3.94 -3.45
N GLU A 39 20.19 3.43 -3.50
CA GLU A 39 19.47 3.23 -4.76
C GLU A 39 19.27 4.55 -5.51
N LEU A 40 18.84 5.61 -4.80
CA LEU A 40 18.67 6.94 -5.38
C LEU A 40 19.99 7.53 -5.88
N ASP A 41 21.06 7.44 -5.09
CA ASP A 41 22.39 7.92 -5.48
C ASP A 41 22.91 7.17 -6.71
N ARG A 42 22.67 5.86 -6.81
CA ARG A 42 23.09 5.02 -7.95
C ARG A 42 22.33 5.34 -9.24
N VAL A 43 21.02 5.57 -9.15
CA VAL A 43 20.13 5.68 -10.33
C VAL A 43 19.97 7.12 -10.79
N VAL A 44 19.86 8.05 -9.84
CA VAL A 44 19.55 9.46 -10.09
C VAL A 44 20.79 10.34 -9.94
N GLY A 45 21.64 10.01 -8.96
CA GLY A 45 22.77 10.85 -8.56
C GLY A 45 22.33 12.08 -7.77
N ARG A 46 23.28 12.96 -7.43
CA ARG A 46 23.04 14.12 -6.57
C ARG A 46 22.85 15.44 -7.31
N ASP A 47 22.97 15.43 -8.63
CA ASP A 47 22.97 16.65 -9.46
C ASP A 47 21.58 17.02 -10.01
N ARG A 48 20.56 16.18 -9.78
CA ARG A 48 19.20 16.41 -10.28
C ARG A 48 18.12 15.82 -9.36
N TRP A 49 16.89 16.25 -9.58
CA TRP A 49 15.71 15.68 -8.94
C TRP A 49 15.27 14.36 -9.60
N VAL A 50 14.59 13.53 -8.79
CA VAL A 50 13.89 12.33 -9.26
C VAL A 50 12.76 12.72 -10.21
N THR A 51 12.56 11.93 -11.25
CA THR A 51 11.45 12.06 -12.20
C THR A 51 10.70 10.74 -12.34
N GLU A 52 9.47 10.76 -12.85
CA GLU A 52 8.68 9.54 -13.07
C GLU A 52 9.38 8.53 -13.98
N LYS A 53 10.24 8.98 -14.90
CA LYS A 53 11.00 8.11 -15.81
C LYS A 53 12.06 7.26 -15.10
N ASP A 54 12.45 7.65 -13.88
CA ASP A 54 13.43 6.92 -13.08
C ASP A 54 12.79 5.72 -12.36
N MET A 55 11.47 5.75 -12.12
CA MET A 55 10.75 4.74 -11.33
C MET A 55 11.00 3.28 -11.73
N PRO A 56 11.07 2.91 -13.03
CA PRO A 56 11.39 1.53 -13.41
C PRO A 56 12.76 1.03 -12.93
N ASN A 57 13.66 1.95 -12.56
CA ASN A 57 15.00 1.66 -12.03
C ASN A 57 15.09 1.88 -10.52
N LEU A 58 13.99 2.18 -9.83
CA LEU A 58 13.92 2.38 -8.37
C LEU A 58 13.08 1.27 -7.69
N PRO A 59 13.42 -0.01 -7.86
CA PRO A 59 12.61 -1.12 -7.31
C PRO A 59 12.56 -1.10 -5.79
N TYR A 60 13.60 -0.66 -5.08
CA TYR A 60 13.59 -0.62 -3.63
C TYR A 60 12.70 0.50 -3.09
N ILE A 61 12.69 1.67 -3.74
CA ILE A 61 11.71 2.73 -3.44
C ILE A 61 10.28 2.24 -3.70
N GLU A 62 10.03 1.53 -4.79
CA GLU A 62 8.71 0.92 -5.06
C GLU A 62 8.34 -0.11 -3.99
N ALA A 63 9.30 -0.93 -3.57
CA ALA A 63 9.13 -1.94 -2.52
C ALA A 63 8.78 -1.31 -1.16
N ILE A 64 9.40 -0.19 -0.79
CA ILE A 64 9.05 0.57 0.43
C ILE A 64 7.58 1.01 0.40
N VAL A 65 7.10 1.50 -0.74
CA VAL A 65 5.69 1.93 -0.88
C VAL A 65 4.76 0.73 -0.77
N LYS A 66 5.07 -0.39 -1.46
CA LYS A 66 4.28 -1.62 -1.38
C LYS A 66 4.22 -2.18 0.04
N GLU A 67 5.35 -2.22 0.73
CA GLU A 67 5.43 -2.72 2.11
C GLU A 67 4.71 -1.80 3.09
N SER A 68 4.78 -0.49 2.88
CA SER A 68 4.01 0.50 3.64
C SER A 68 2.50 0.29 3.47
N MET A 69 2.04 0.01 2.25
CA MET A 69 0.62 -0.25 1.98
C MET A 69 0.16 -1.62 2.52
N ARG A 70 1.02 -2.64 2.52
CA ARG A 70 0.74 -3.95 3.13
C ARG A 70 0.57 -3.82 4.63
N MET A 71 1.50 -3.17 5.30
CA MET A 71 1.48 -3.01 6.76
C MET A 71 0.49 -1.95 7.22
N HIS A 72 0.33 -0.85 6.50
CA HIS A 72 -0.47 0.29 6.96
C HIS A 72 -1.52 0.68 5.92
N PRO A 73 -2.47 -0.23 5.59
CA PRO A 73 -3.53 0.09 4.64
C PRO A 73 -4.42 1.20 5.22
N ILE A 74 -4.52 2.34 4.52
CA ILE A 74 -5.34 3.50 4.96
C ILE A 74 -6.82 3.11 5.14
N VAL A 75 -7.29 2.16 4.34
CA VAL A 75 -8.66 1.65 4.41
C VAL A 75 -8.63 0.14 4.69
N PRO A 76 -8.48 -0.29 5.96
CA PRO A 76 -8.32 -1.70 6.35
C PRO A 76 -9.42 -2.65 5.84
N LEU A 77 -10.63 -2.14 5.63
CA LEU A 77 -11.80 -2.90 5.15
C LEU A 77 -12.21 -2.56 3.70
N LEU A 78 -11.40 -1.77 3.00
CA LEU A 78 -11.72 -1.11 1.73
C LEU A 78 -13.06 -0.37 1.74
N ILE A 79 -13.48 0.15 0.57
CA ILE A 79 -14.83 0.70 0.40
C ILE A 79 -15.84 -0.45 0.33
N PRO A 80 -16.93 -0.41 1.12
CA PRO A 80 -17.92 -1.48 1.13
C PRO A 80 -18.47 -1.80 -0.26
N ARG A 81 -18.53 -3.09 -0.59
CA ARG A 81 -19.12 -3.60 -1.82
C ARG A 81 -20.53 -4.10 -1.53
N MET A 82 -21.33 -4.25 -2.59
CA MET A 82 -22.70 -4.76 -2.50
C MET A 82 -22.91 -5.86 -3.53
N ALA A 83 -23.44 -7.00 -3.09
CA ALA A 83 -23.80 -8.11 -3.96
C ALA A 83 -24.93 -7.69 -4.92
N ARG A 84 -24.66 -7.72 -6.23
CA ARG A 84 -25.66 -7.32 -7.26
C ARG A 84 -26.74 -8.38 -7.48
N GLU A 85 -26.39 -9.63 -7.20
CA GLU A 85 -27.23 -10.81 -7.30
C GLU A 85 -26.87 -11.79 -6.17
N GLY A 86 -27.71 -12.80 -5.96
CA GLY A 86 -27.40 -13.88 -5.02
C GLY A 86 -26.27 -14.74 -5.55
N ALA A 87 -25.31 -15.09 -4.71
CA ALA A 87 -24.16 -15.91 -5.08
C ALA A 87 -23.79 -16.87 -3.94
N THR A 88 -23.21 -18.02 -4.28
CA THR A 88 -22.64 -18.94 -3.29
C THR A 88 -21.11 -18.80 -3.34
N ILE A 89 -20.48 -18.48 -2.21
CA ILE A 89 -19.01 -18.39 -2.07
C ILE A 89 -18.58 -19.34 -0.98
N ASP A 90 -17.67 -20.27 -1.29
CA ASP A 90 -17.14 -21.26 -0.35
C ASP A 90 -18.26 -22.04 0.40
N GLY A 91 -19.35 -22.36 -0.30
CA GLY A 91 -20.51 -23.04 0.26
C GLY A 91 -21.49 -22.16 1.04
N TYR A 92 -21.21 -20.85 1.20
CA TYR A 92 -22.10 -19.90 1.88
C TYR A 92 -22.95 -19.11 0.89
N ASP A 93 -24.24 -19.02 1.16
CA ASP A 93 -25.16 -18.20 0.36
C ASP A 93 -25.08 -16.72 0.76
N ILE A 94 -24.68 -15.90 -0.21
CA ILE A 94 -24.64 -14.44 -0.11
C ILE A 94 -25.87 -13.89 -0.82
N PRO A 95 -26.83 -13.31 -0.09
CA PRO A 95 -28.04 -12.76 -0.71
C PRO A 95 -27.73 -11.50 -1.51
N LYS A 96 -28.54 -11.26 -2.55
CA LYS A 96 -28.55 -9.97 -3.27
C LYS A 96 -28.72 -8.82 -2.28
N GLY A 97 -27.92 -7.77 -2.44
CA GLY A 97 -27.92 -6.60 -1.57
C GLY A 97 -27.07 -6.75 -0.30
N ALA A 98 -26.47 -7.92 -0.05
CA ALA A 98 -25.52 -8.09 1.05
C ALA A 98 -24.36 -7.11 0.92
N ARG A 99 -23.96 -6.50 2.05
CA ARG A 99 -22.76 -5.68 2.15
C ARG A 99 -21.55 -6.59 2.36
N VAL A 100 -20.53 -6.40 1.54
CA VAL A 100 -19.28 -7.16 1.58
C VAL A 100 -18.14 -6.22 1.94
N LEU A 101 -17.38 -6.58 2.96
CA LEU A 101 -16.19 -5.87 3.43
C LEU A 101 -14.97 -6.76 3.18
N ILE A 102 -13.87 -6.17 2.71
CA ILE A 102 -12.64 -6.92 2.40
C ILE A 102 -11.59 -6.50 3.41
N ASN A 103 -11.23 -7.38 4.34
CA ASN A 103 -10.26 -7.10 5.37
C ASN A 103 -8.82 -7.22 4.83
N VAL A 104 -8.39 -6.22 4.07
CA VAL A 104 -7.02 -6.15 3.52
C VAL A 104 -5.95 -6.04 4.59
N TRP A 105 -6.28 -5.50 5.76
CA TRP A 105 -5.34 -5.47 6.89
C TRP A 105 -5.02 -6.87 7.41
N ALA A 106 -6.03 -7.74 7.53
CA ALA A 106 -5.81 -9.13 7.91
C ALA A 106 -5.06 -9.90 6.81
N ILE A 107 -5.44 -9.72 5.54
CA ILE A 107 -4.73 -10.34 4.40
C ILE A 107 -3.26 -9.92 4.38
N GLY A 108 -2.98 -8.64 4.63
CA GLY A 108 -1.62 -8.11 4.67
C GLY A 108 -0.79 -8.62 5.85
N ARG A 109 -1.41 -9.20 6.89
CA ARG A 109 -0.74 -9.70 8.11
C ARG A 109 -0.88 -11.19 8.35
N ASP A 110 -1.46 -11.90 7.39
CA ASP A 110 -1.66 -13.34 7.51
C ASP A 110 -0.30 -14.06 7.53
N PRO A 111 0.08 -14.74 8.62
CA PRO A 111 1.36 -15.47 8.70
C PRO A 111 1.44 -16.64 7.70
N GLU A 112 0.33 -17.11 7.15
CA GLU A 112 0.33 -18.13 6.09
C GLU A 112 0.72 -17.54 4.72
N LEU A 113 0.54 -16.23 4.54
CA LEU A 113 0.84 -15.52 3.29
C LEU A 113 2.12 -14.68 3.38
N TRP A 114 2.50 -14.21 4.57
CA TRP A 114 3.61 -13.30 4.79
C TRP A 114 4.50 -13.76 5.93
N ASP A 115 5.80 -13.88 5.65
CA ASP A 115 6.81 -14.27 6.63
C ASP A 115 7.95 -13.22 6.70
N PRO A 116 8.30 -12.69 7.88
CA PRO A 116 7.43 -12.51 9.05
C PRO A 116 6.38 -11.41 8.79
N PRO A 117 5.11 -11.56 9.19
CA PRO A 117 4.02 -10.67 8.75
C PRO A 117 4.02 -9.29 9.43
N GLU A 118 4.54 -9.19 10.65
CA GLU A 118 4.54 -7.94 11.43
C GLU A 118 5.81 -7.11 11.23
N GLU A 119 6.79 -7.62 10.48
CA GLU A 119 8.01 -6.87 10.19
C GLU A 119 7.88 -6.09 8.89
N PHE A 120 8.32 -4.84 8.93
CA PHE A 120 8.50 -4.01 7.74
C PHE A 120 9.80 -4.42 7.07
N MET A 121 9.68 -5.15 5.97
CA MET A 121 10.79 -5.70 5.19
C MET A 121 10.55 -5.42 3.71
N PRO A 122 10.94 -4.24 3.19
CA PRO A 122 10.80 -3.91 1.77
C PRO A 122 11.37 -4.98 0.84
N GLU A 123 12.43 -5.68 1.27
CA GLU A 123 13.12 -6.74 0.51
C GLU A 123 12.21 -7.91 0.07
N ARG A 124 10.98 -7.99 0.59
CA ARG A 124 10.00 -9.00 0.16
C ARG A 124 9.34 -8.72 -1.19
N PHE A 125 9.47 -7.50 -1.71
CA PHE A 125 8.93 -7.07 -3.01
C PHE A 125 10.04 -6.86 -4.02
#